data_AF-A0A7V1C0Q7-F1
#
_entry.id   AF-A0A7V1C0Q7-F1
#
_cell.length_a   1.000
_cell.length_b   1.000
_cell.length_c   1.000
_cell.angle_alpha   90.00
_cell.angle_beta   90.00
_cell.angle_gamma   90.00
#
_symmetry.space_group_name_H-M   'P 1'
#
loop_
_entity.id
_entity.type
_entity.pdbx_description
1 polymer ?
#
loop_
_entity_poly.entity_id
_entity_poly.type
_entity_poly.pdbx_seq_one_letter_code
_entity_poly.pdbx_strand_id
1 'polypeptide(L)'
;MYHSIPLEPYSQIDYYPYSPDGKHLREPVPGTVARGQVSYVYPFPNTNEGYEEAGKKLRNPLPPTPENLAEGKRLYELYCIHCHGEKGDGQGTIVQAGKFPPPPSYYGPQLKDLPEGKMFHTLTYGKNLMGSHASQLDPEERWKVILYVKELRAKGLAEQQQAQAEQKNTTKP
;
A
#
# COMPACT_ATOMS: atom_id res chain seq x y z
N MET A 1 5.79 30.34 -29.94
CA MET A 1 6.38 29.73 -28.72
C MET A 1 5.66 28.42 -28.42
N TYR A 2 5.74 27.43 -29.32
CA TYR A 2 5.05 26.14 -29.15
C TYR A 2 5.82 25.17 -28.25
N HIS A 3 7.12 25.41 -28.08
CA HIS A 3 7.98 24.68 -27.16
C HIS A 3 8.53 25.65 -26.12
N SER A 4 8.61 25.17 -24.88
CA SER A 4 9.27 25.84 -23.78
C SER A 4 10.77 25.93 -24.05
N ILE A 5 11.32 27.12 -23.84
CA ILE A 5 12.78 27.32 -23.71
C ILE A 5 13.30 26.66 -22.42
N PRO A 6 12.63 26.76 -21.25
CA PRO A 6 13.06 26.04 -20.06
C PRO A 6 12.83 24.54 -20.18
N LEU A 7 13.61 23.75 -19.43
CA LEU A 7 13.48 22.30 -19.39
C LEU A 7 12.21 21.88 -18.63
N GLU A 8 11.40 21.03 -19.24
CA GLU A 8 10.20 20.49 -18.60
C GLU A 8 10.50 19.20 -17.83
N PRO A 9 9.81 18.93 -16.71
CA PRO A 9 10.12 17.79 -15.83
C PRO A 9 10.10 16.43 -16.52
N TYR A 10 9.21 16.24 -17.51
CA TYR A 10 9.03 14.98 -18.22
C TYR A 10 9.38 15.06 -19.71
N SER A 11 10.10 16.10 -20.15
CA SER A 11 10.62 16.14 -21.52
C SER A 11 11.96 15.41 -21.65
N GLN A 12 12.18 14.86 -22.83
CA GLN A 12 13.40 14.17 -23.23
C GLN A 12 13.81 14.71 -24.58
N ILE A 13 15.10 14.96 -24.75
CA ILE A 13 15.68 15.37 -26.02
C ILE A 13 16.71 14.34 -26.46
N ASP A 14 16.91 14.20 -27.77
CA ASP A 14 17.75 13.15 -28.35
C ASP A 14 19.20 13.21 -27.87
N TYR A 15 19.70 14.41 -27.55
CA TYR A 15 21.03 14.60 -27.02
C TYR A 15 21.04 15.68 -25.94
N TYR A 16 21.49 15.30 -24.74
CA TYR A 16 21.77 16.24 -23.66
C TYR A 16 23.16 15.95 -23.08
N PRO A 17 24.12 16.89 -23.15
CA PRO A 17 25.51 16.61 -22.76
C PRO A 17 25.68 16.26 -21.27
N TYR A 18 24.67 16.53 -20.44
CA TYR A 18 24.70 16.31 -18.98
C TYR A 18 23.86 15.11 -18.52
N SER A 19 23.14 14.42 -19.43
CA SER A 19 22.35 13.24 -19.09
C SER A 19 22.44 12.22 -20.23
N PRO A 20 23.07 11.05 -20.00
CA PRO A 20 23.26 10.01 -21.04
C PRO A 20 21.97 9.57 -21.73
N ASP A 21 20.83 9.61 -21.02
CA ASP A 21 19.53 9.19 -21.53
C ASP A 21 18.74 10.35 -22.17
N GLY A 22 19.27 11.57 -22.22
CA GLY A 22 18.56 12.75 -22.73
C GLY A 22 17.42 13.26 -21.84
N LYS A 23 17.14 12.60 -20.71
CA LYS A 23 16.13 12.98 -19.72
C LYS A 23 16.59 14.20 -18.91
N HIS A 24 15.66 15.13 -18.68
CA HIS A 24 15.93 16.25 -17.76
C HIS A 24 15.72 15.88 -16.29
N LEU A 25 14.85 14.90 -15.98
CA LEU A 25 14.71 14.38 -14.62
C LEU A 25 15.98 13.62 -14.24
N ARG A 26 16.61 14.06 -13.14
CA ARG A 26 17.82 13.45 -12.58
C ARG A 26 17.49 12.79 -11.25
N GLU A 27 18.14 11.67 -10.99
CA GLU A 27 18.07 11.05 -9.67
C GLU A 27 18.78 11.94 -8.65
N PRO A 28 18.17 12.16 -7.46
CA PRO A 28 18.85 12.84 -6.38
C PRO A 28 20.01 11.99 -5.85
N VAL A 29 21.02 12.63 -5.28
CA VAL A 29 22.16 11.92 -4.68
C VAL A 29 21.65 10.99 -3.56
N PRO A 30 22.12 9.73 -3.49
CA PRO A 30 21.70 8.80 -2.45
C PRO A 30 21.89 9.36 -1.04
N GLY A 31 20.90 9.16 -0.17
CA GLY A 31 20.92 9.64 1.22
C GLY A 31 20.51 11.10 1.41
N THR A 32 20.19 11.83 0.35
CA THR A 32 19.64 13.19 0.49
C THR A 32 18.20 13.17 1.01
N VAL A 33 17.86 14.16 1.84
CA VAL A 33 16.53 14.34 2.41
C VAL A 33 16.06 15.75 2.04
N ALA A 34 14.89 15.86 1.41
CA ALA A 34 14.33 17.16 1.05
C ALA A 34 13.86 17.93 2.30
N ARG A 35 13.89 19.27 2.23
CA ARG A 35 13.36 20.11 3.32
C ARG A 35 11.87 19.79 3.55
N GLY A 36 11.50 19.57 4.81
CA GLY A 36 10.13 19.20 5.19
C GLY A 36 9.83 17.69 5.11
N GLN A 37 10.73 16.87 4.58
CA GLN A 37 10.53 15.41 4.44
C GLN A 37 11.37 14.57 5.40
N VAL A 38 11.85 15.16 6.50
CA VAL A 38 12.63 14.42 7.50
C VAL A 38 11.82 13.29 8.13
N SER A 39 10.51 13.48 8.29
CA SER A 39 9.58 12.47 8.81
C SER A 39 9.31 11.33 7.82
N TYR A 40 9.69 11.47 6.55
CA TYR A 40 9.47 10.46 5.52
C TYR A 40 10.54 9.36 5.58
N VAL A 41 11.61 9.57 6.35
CA VAL A 41 12.68 8.60 6.52
C VAL A 41 12.12 7.36 7.22
N TYR A 42 12.11 6.25 6.51
CA TYR A 42 11.74 4.95 7.03
C TYR A 42 12.98 4.22 7.56
N PRO A 43 13.07 3.92 8.86
CA PRO A 43 14.32 3.46 9.48
C PRO A 43 14.58 1.96 9.34
N PHE A 44 13.62 1.17 8.85
CA PHE A 44 13.76 -0.28 8.76
C PHE A 44 14.25 -0.68 7.37
N PRO A 45 15.35 -1.44 7.24
CA PRO A 45 15.86 -1.86 5.94
C PRO A 45 14.94 -2.91 5.31
N ASN A 46 15.00 -3.05 3.98
CA ASN A 46 14.26 -4.08 3.24
C ASN A 46 14.88 -5.47 3.43
N THR A 47 14.81 -6.00 4.65
CA THR A 47 15.23 -7.35 5.02
C THR A 47 14.15 -8.01 5.87
N ASN A 48 14.25 -9.34 6.05
CA ASN A 48 13.30 -10.08 6.88
C ASN A 48 13.33 -9.60 8.34
N GLU A 49 14.51 -9.25 8.85
CA GLU A 49 14.70 -8.69 10.18
C GLU A 49 14.03 -7.31 10.27
N GLY A 50 14.22 -6.45 9.27
CA GLY A 50 13.56 -5.15 9.19
C GLY A 50 12.04 -5.25 9.16
N TYR A 51 11.49 -6.23 8.44
CA TYR A 51 10.06 -6.51 8.40
C TYR A 51 9.52 -6.96 9.77
N GLU A 52 10.22 -7.85 10.47
CA GLU A 52 9.84 -8.30 11.81
C GLU A 52 9.97 -7.17 12.85
N GLU A 53 11.03 -6.36 12.77
CA GLU A 53 11.22 -5.21 13.63
C GLU A 53 10.15 -4.14 13.44
N ALA A 54 9.78 -3.84 12.18
CA ALA A 54 8.69 -2.92 11.88
C ALA A 54 7.38 -3.40 12.53
N GLY A 55 7.07 -4.69 12.45
CA GLY A 55 5.91 -5.27 13.13
C GLY A 55 5.89 -5.05 14.64
N LYS A 56 7.07 -5.09 15.28
CA LYS A 56 7.20 -4.93 16.74
C LYS A 56 7.15 -3.47 17.17
N LYS A 57 7.92 -2.60 16.50
CA LYS A 57 8.22 -1.23 16.95
C LYS A 57 7.31 -0.17 16.33
N LEU A 58 6.76 -0.42 15.14
CA LEU A 58 6.02 0.61 14.40
C LEU A 58 4.51 0.51 14.67
N ARG A 59 3.92 1.65 14.99
CA ARG A 59 2.47 1.80 15.23
C ARG A 59 1.94 2.97 14.43
N ASN A 60 0.67 2.88 14.05
CA ASN A 60 -0.01 3.94 13.33
C ASN A 60 -0.24 5.14 14.26
N PRO A 61 0.34 6.31 13.98
CA PRO A 61 0.13 7.50 14.82
C PRO A 61 -1.24 8.15 14.58
N LEU A 62 -1.95 7.82 13.49
CA LEU A 62 -3.20 8.45 13.11
C LEU A 62 -4.41 7.75 13.78
N PRO A 63 -5.35 8.53 14.36
CA PRO A 63 -6.60 7.98 14.86
C PRO A 63 -7.54 7.59 13.70
N PRO A 64 -8.41 6.58 13.89
CA PRO A 64 -9.42 6.19 12.90
C PRO A 64 -10.61 7.17 12.88
N THR A 65 -10.36 8.43 12.55
CA THR A 65 -11.44 9.41 12.35
C THR A 65 -12.16 9.17 11.02
N PRO A 66 -13.41 9.65 10.86
CA PRO A 66 -14.14 9.53 9.60
C PRO A 66 -13.37 10.09 8.40
N GLU A 67 -12.62 11.17 8.57
CA GLU A 67 -11.82 11.81 7.52
C GLU A 67 -10.65 10.92 7.10
N ASN A 68 -9.91 10.36 8.08
CA ASN A 68 -8.80 9.45 7.80
C ASN A 68 -9.26 8.15 7.14
N LEU A 69 -10.41 7.62 7.55
CA LEU A 69 -11.00 6.42 6.95
C LEU A 69 -11.53 6.69 5.53
N ALA A 70 -12.18 7.84 5.31
CA ALA A 70 -12.66 8.24 3.99
C ALA A 70 -11.49 8.40 3.00
N GLU A 71 -10.42 9.05 3.43
CA GLU A 71 -9.22 9.20 2.60
C GLU A 71 -8.50 7.86 2.38
N GLY A 72 -8.39 7.03 3.43
CA GLY A 72 -7.86 5.67 3.31
C GLY A 72 -8.65 4.81 2.32
N LYS A 73 -9.98 4.94 2.32
CA LYS A 73 -10.86 4.28 1.34
C LYS A 73 -10.59 4.77 -0.08
N ARG A 74 -10.55 6.09 -0.29
CA ARG A 74 -10.27 6.68 -1.61
C ARG A 74 -8.94 6.17 -2.18
N LEU A 75 -7.88 6.16 -1.37
CA LEU A 75 -6.57 5.67 -1.76
C LEU A 75 -6.57 4.17 -2.04
N TYR A 76 -7.28 3.38 -1.23
CA TYR A 76 -7.43 1.94 -1.46
C TYR A 76 -8.13 1.63 -2.79
N GLU A 77 -9.19 2.37 -3.11
CA GLU A 77 -9.91 2.26 -4.38
C GLU A 77 -9.05 2.63 -5.59
N LEU A 78 -8.08 3.53 -5.43
CA LEU A 78 -7.16 3.93 -6.50
C LEU A 78 -6.02 2.92 -6.72
N TYR A 79 -5.46 2.37 -5.64
CA TYR A 79 -4.19 1.63 -5.74
C TYR A 79 -4.29 0.15 -5.39
N CYS A 80 -5.28 -0.27 -4.60
CA CYS A 80 -5.29 -1.61 -4.00
C CYS A 80 -6.40 -2.51 -4.54
N ILE A 81 -7.57 -1.94 -4.87
CA ILE A 81 -8.80 -2.70 -5.19
C ILE A 81 -8.64 -3.68 -6.37
N HIS A 82 -7.82 -3.32 -7.36
CA HIS A 82 -7.64 -4.13 -8.58
C HIS A 82 -7.05 -5.52 -8.31
N CYS A 83 -6.30 -5.67 -7.22
CA CYS A 83 -5.71 -6.93 -6.79
C CYS A 83 -6.40 -7.49 -5.55
N HIS A 84 -6.70 -6.65 -4.55
CA HIS A 84 -7.22 -7.10 -3.25
C HIS A 84 -8.74 -7.22 -3.19
N GLY A 85 -9.47 -6.66 -4.15
CA GLY A 85 -10.93 -6.65 -4.17
C GLY A 85 -11.54 -5.60 -3.24
N GLU A 86 -12.82 -5.27 -3.44
CA GLU A 86 -13.53 -4.26 -2.64
C GLU A 86 -13.63 -4.66 -1.15
N LYS A 87 -13.81 -5.97 -0.90
CA LYS A 87 -13.90 -6.53 0.45
C LYS A 87 -12.55 -6.87 1.07
N GLY A 88 -11.45 -6.76 0.33
CA GLY A 88 -10.13 -7.21 0.79
C GLY A 88 -10.01 -8.74 0.90
N ASP A 89 -10.77 -9.47 0.08
CA ASP A 89 -10.85 -10.93 0.02
C ASP A 89 -9.84 -11.55 -0.96
N GLY A 90 -9.09 -10.71 -1.67
CA GLY A 90 -8.14 -11.13 -2.69
C GLY A 90 -8.77 -11.45 -4.04
N GLN A 91 -10.03 -11.08 -4.25
CA GLN A 91 -10.75 -11.28 -5.51
C GLN A 91 -10.82 -10.00 -6.33
N GLY A 92 -9.69 -9.30 -6.50
CA GLY A 92 -9.61 -8.13 -7.38
C GLY A 92 -9.83 -8.49 -8.85
N THR A 93 -10.16 -7.49 -9.67
CA THR A 93 -10.47 -7.68 -11.11
C THR A 93 -9.35 -8.37 -11.89
N ILE A 94 -8.10 -8.12 -11.54
CA ILE A 94 -6.93 -8.74 -12.19
C ILE A 94 -6.81 -10.23 -11.84
N VAL A 95 -7.18 -10.60 -10.61
CA VAL A 95 -7.22 -11.99 -10.14
C VAL A 95 -8.37 -12.74 -10.81
N GLN A 96 -9.56 -12.14 -10.86
CA GLN A 96 -10.72 -12.72 -11.53
C GLN A 96 -10.48 -12.96 -13.03
N ALA A 97 -9.67 -12.11 -13.67
CA ALA A 97 -9.24 -12.28 -15.05
C ALA A 97 -8.21 -13.41 -15.25
N GLY A 98 -7.77 -14.10 -14.18
CA GLY A 98 -6.82 -15.23 -14.24
C GLY A 98 -5.38 -14.83 -14.55
N LYS A 99 -5.04 -13.53 -14.49
CA LYS A 99 -3.70 -13.04 -14.86
C LYS A 99 -2.67 -13.20 -13.73
N PHE A 100 -3.13 -13.18 -12.48
CA PHE A 100 -2.27 -13.24 -11.29
C PHE A 100 -2.90 -14.12 -10.21
N PRO A 101 -2.09 -14.76 -9.35
CA PRO A 101 -2.60 -15.48 -8.20
C PRO A 101 -3.28 -14.51 -7.21
N PRO A 102 -4.33 -14.96 -6.49
CA PRO A 102 -5.00 -14.13 -5.49
C PRO A 102 -4.04 -13.74 -4.37
N PRO A 103 -3.96 -12.46 -3.97
CA PRO A 103 -3.34 -12.11 -2.70
C PRO A 103 -4.15 -12.71 -1.54
N PRO A 104 -3.53 -12.97 -0.39
CA PRO A 104 -4.27 -13.50 0.76
C PRO A 104 -5.35 -12.51 1.22
N SER A 105 -6.51 -13.03 1.62
CA SER A 105 -7.58 -12.23 2.24
C SER A 105 -7.10 -11.59 3.54
N TYR A 106 -7.51 -10.34 3.79
CA TYR A 106 -7.14 -9.60 5.01
C TYR A 106 -7.68 -10.20 6.30
N TYR A 107 -8.77 -10.96 6.21
CA TYR A 107 -9.41 -11.69 7.31
C TYR A 107 -9.16 -13.21 7.21
N GLY A 108 -8.30 -13.64 6.29
CA GLY A 108 -7.80 -15.01 6.24
C GLY A 108 -6.80 -15.33 7.36
N PRO A 109 -6.49 -16.62 7.59
CA PRO A 109 -5.64 -17.05 8.70
C PRO A 109 -4.22 -16.47 8.65
N GLN A 110 -3.71 -16.12 7.46
CA GLN A 110 -2.38 -15.56 7.28
C GLN A 110 -2.29 -14.09 7.69
N LEU A 111 -3.36 -13.31 7.50
CA LEU A 111 -3.31 -11.86 7.64
C LEU A 111 -4.15 -11.30 8.77
N LYS A 112 -5.11 -12.06 9.33
CA LYS A 112 -6.00 -11.59 10.40
C LYS A 112 -5.25 -10.96 11.59
N ASP A 113 -4.10 -11.52 11.96
CA ASP A 113 -3.29 -11.08 13.10
C ASP A 113 -2.05 -10.28 12.67
N LEU A 114 -1.98 -9.86 11.41
CA LEU A 114 -0.81 -9.13 10.91
C LEU A 114 -0.70 -7.76 11.60
N PRO A 115 0.45 -7.44 12.24
CA PRO A 115 0.73 -6.12 12.81
C PRO A 115 0.73 -5.00 11.77
N GLU A 116 0.25 -3.82 12.13
CA GLU A 116 0.19 -2.65 11.24
C GLU A 116 1.57 -2.19 10.76
N GLY A 117 2.62 -2.34 11.58
CA GLY A 117 3.99 -2.04 11.16
C GLY A 117 4.48 -2.90 9.98
N LYS A 118 4.05 -4.17 9.91
CA LYS A 118 4.35 -5.05 8.76
C LYS A 118 3.56 -4.65 7.52
N MET A 119 2.35 -4.13 7.68
CA MET A 119 1.58 -3.58 6.56
C MET A 119 2.29 -2.35 5.99
N PHE A 120 2.77 -1.45 6.85
CA PHE A 120 3.51 -0.27 6.42
C PHE A 120 4.81 -0.63 5.69
N HIS A 121 5.55 -1.61 6.20
CA HIS A 121 6.75 -2.13 5.53
C HIS A 121 6.42 -2.67 4.13
N THR A 122 5.33 -3.44 4.02
CA THR A 122 4.85 -4.00 2.75
C THR A 122 4.45 -2.91 1.77
N LEU A 123 3.77 -1.84 2.20
CA LEU A 123 3.47 -0.70 1.31
C LEU A 123 4.74 0.04 0.88
N THR A 124 5.78 0.06 1.73
CA THR A 124 7.02 0.79 1.45
C THR A 124 7.93 0.05 0.48
N TYR A 125 8.12 -1.26 0.63
CA TYR A 125 9.04 -2.03 -0.22
C TYR A 125 8.37 -3.03 -1.16
N GLY A 126 7.10 -3.35 -0.94
CA GLY A 126 6.45 -4.49 -1.56
C GLY A 126 6.68 -5.78 -0.78
N LYS A 127 6.04 -6.86 -1.23
CA LYS A 127 6.25 -8.21 -0.71
C LYS A 127 5.83 -9.25 -1.75
N ASN A 128 6.73 -10.19 -2.05
CA ASN A 128 6.53 -11.20 -3.09
C ASN A 128 6.19 -10.53 -4.44
N LEU A 129 5.00 -10.79 -4.99
CA LEU A 129 4.52 -10.21 -6.26
C LEU A 129 3.96 -8.78 -6.10
N MET A 130 3.73 -8.32 -4.87
CA MET A 130 3.27 -6.96 -4.62
C MET A 130 4.46 -6.01 -4.69
N GLY A 131 4.43 -5.04 -5.62
CA GLY A 131 5.44 -4.00 -5.74
C GLY A 131 5.38 -2.95 -4.64
N SER A 132 6.41 -2.10 -4.57
CA SER A 132 6.43 -0.93 -3.69
C SER A 132 5.38 0.10 -4.11
N HIS A 133 4.73 0.69 -3.11
CA HIS A 133 3.79 1.82 -3.28
C HIS A 133 4.39 3.14 -2.79
N ALA A 134 5.70 3.19 -2.53
CA ALA A 134 6.33 4.34 -1.89
C ALA A 134 6.41 5.60 -2.77
N SER A 135 6.32 5.42 -4.09
CA SER A 135 6.30 6.53 -5.05
C SER A 135 4.89 7.07 -5.33
N GLN A 136 3.84 6.31 -5.00
CA GLN A 136 2.44 6.72 -5.17
C GLN A 136 1.82 7.27 -3.89
N LEU A 137 2.26 6.78 -2.73
CA LEU A 137 1.72 7.13 -1.42
C LEU A 137 2.78 7.74 -0.53
N ASP A 138 2.48 8.88 0.06
CA ASP A 138 3.28 9.43 1.14
C ASP A 138 3.13 8.61 2.45
N PRO A 139 3.98 8.80 3.47
CA PRO A 139 3.91 8.05 4.72
C PRO A 139 2.59 8.19 5.47
N GLU A 140 1.96 9.36 5.46
CA GLU A 140 0.68 9.61 6.14
C GLU A 140 -0.45 8.89 5.41
N GLU A 141 -0.46 8.96 4.08
CA GLU A 141 -1.39 8.26 3.20
C GLU A 141 -1.31 6.74 3.38
N ARG A 142 -0.09 6.17 3.48
CA ARG A 142 0.08 4.75 3.80
C ARG A 142 -0.59 4.36 5.12
N TRP A 143 -0.50 5.22 6.13
CA TRP A 143 -1.18 4.99 7.40
C TRP A 143 -2.70 5.05 7.28
N LYS A 144 -3.25 5.97 6.48
CA LYS A 144 -4.69 6.07 6.21
C LYS A 144 -5.20 4.82 5.48
N VAL A 145 -4.48 4.33 4.48
CA VAL A 145 -4.80 3.05 3.81
C VAL A 145 -4.81 1.90 4.81
N ILE A 146 -3.84 1.84 5.72
CA ILE A 146 -3.79 0.80 6.77
C ILE A 146 -5.00 0.87 7.71
N LEU A 147 -5.48 2.07 8.07
CA LEU A 147 -6.72 2.21 8.85
C LEU A 147 -7.91 1.58 8.12
N TYR A 148 -8.06 1.87 6.83
CA TYR A 148 -9.14 1.30 6.03
C TYR A 148 -9.01 -0.23 5.86
N VAL A 149 -7.80 -0.74 5.65
CA VAL A 149 -7.54 -2.20 5.60
C VAL A 149 -7.92 -2.89 6.91
N LYS A 150 -7.66 -2.26 8.06
CA LYS A 150 -8.09 -2.78 9.37
C LYS A 150 -9.62 -2.79 9.49
N GLU A 151 -10.29 -1.79 8.96
CA GLU A 151 -11.76 -1.75 8.90
C GLU A 151 -12.32 -2.88 8.03
N LEU A 152 -11.79 -3.09 6.83
CA LEU A 152 -12.16 -4.20 5.95
C LEU A 152 -11.93 -5.57 6.61
N ARG A 153 -10.80 -5.74 7.29
CA ARG A 153 -10.51 -6.94 8.07
C ARG A 153 -11.57 -7.19 9.14
N ALA A 154 -11.93 -6.17 9.92
CA ALA A 154 -12.93 -6.30 10.98
C ALA A 154 -14.31 -6.66 10.41
N LYS A 155 -14.73 -6.01 9.32
CA LYS A 155 -15.98 -6.30 8.60
C LYS A 155 -16.01 -7.75 8.09
N GLY A 156 -14.95 -8.19 7.41
CA GLY A 156 -14.87 -9.56 6.88
C GLY A 156 -14.86 -10.64 7.96
N LEU A 157 -14.18 -10.41 9.09
CA LEU A 157 -14.23 -11.32 10.24
C LEU A 157 -15.64 -11.42 10.85
N ALA A 158 -16.36 -10.30 10.95
CA ALA A 158 -17.73 -10.28 11.47
C ALA A 158 -18.69 -11.04 10.53
N GLU A 159 -18.59 -10.83 9.21
CA GLU A 159 -19.38 -11.56 8.21
C GLU A 159 -19.12 -13.07 8.28
N GLN A 160 -17.86 -13.49 8.43
CA GLN A 160 -17.51 -14.92 8.58
C GLN A 160 -18.12 -15.56 9.83
N GLN A 161 -18.15 -14.83 10.95
CA GLN A 161 -18.74 -15.32 12.19
C GLN A 161 -20.26 -15.47 12.07
N GLN A 162 -20.93 -14.53 11.41
CA GLN A 162 -22.37 -14.58 11.14
C GLN A 162 -22.73 -15.78 10.26
N ALA A 163 -22.01 -15.97 9.15
CA ALA A 163 -22.24 -17.11 8.26
C ALA A 163 -22.04 -18.46 8.97
N GLN A 164 -21.05 -18.56 9.87
CA GLN A 164 -20.82 -19.79 10.66
C GLN A 164 -21.92 -20.03 11.71
N ALA A 165 -22.48 -18.97 12.29
CA ALA A 165 -23.58 -19.08 13.26
C ALA A 165 -24.88 -19.53 12.58
N GLU A 166 -25.16 -19.00 11.39
CA GLU A 166 -26.33 -19.38 10.58
C GLU A 166 -26.26 -20.85 10.14
N GLN A 167 -25.10 -21.31 9.65
CA GLN A 167 -24.90 -22.71 9.25
C GLN A 167 -25.06 -23.69 10.42
N LYS A 168 -24.65 -23.31 11.63
CA LYS A 168 -24.86 -24.11 12.85
C LYS A 168 -26.32 -24.18 13.28
N ASN A 169 -27.11 -23.14 13.01
CA ASN A 169 -28.55 -23.14 13.29
C ASN A 169 -29.35 -23.95 12.27
N THR A 170 -28.90 -24.07 11.02
CA THR A 170 -29.55 -24.90 9.99
C THR A 170 -29.19 -26.38 10.04
N THR A 171 -28.14 -26.76 10.78
CA THR A 171 -27.66 -28.15 10.92
C THR A 171 -28.01 -28.79 12.27
N LYS A 172 -28.79 -28.09 13.11
CA LYS A 172 -29.30 -28.63 14.37
C LYS A 172 -30.57 -29.47 14.07
N PRO A 173 -30.61 -30.76 14.45
CA PRO A 173 -31.77 -31.63 14.20
C PRO A 173 -33.01 -31.18 14.98
#